data_AF-A0A644WV50-F1
#
_entry.id   AF-A0A644WV50-F1
#
_cell.length_a   1.000
_cell.length_b   1.000
_cell.length_c   1.000
_cell.angle_alpha   90.00
_cell.angle_beta   90.00
_cell.angle_gamma   90.00
#
_symmetry.space_group_name_H-M   'P 1'
#
loop_
_entity.id
_entity.type
_entity.pdbx_description
1 polymer ?
#
loop_
_entity_poly.entity_id
_entity_poly.type
_entity_poly.pdbx_seq_one_letter_code
_entity_poly.pdbx_strand_id
1 'polypeptide(L)'
;MNILTLEHMKTISRIKQYLFISFLGIMTFGCIDNDPEIEELPSAAVAFTYEVIDDVYQLDYYVGATIQFKSLSALKGECVWDFGDGSEPVTGEVVTHKFATDGTYQVKLTVAGLKFNRQPILIKDIVPIMSIDSIDGGICEVLSTPVSISVELPNPENLTEEYLWVFPQGTTDENGNPVSTSTSRDPGKVKFSHVGSQTVRLQVKLAGRQLEEGRVNVQVAYNQDMPTLYYAVKGGNIMALKLVSNKPVGMNIYPFDMGISSGKHPLNIVYSEPSLYILDCGQQFTYVDDAAGILGDGRITVMSKDGSKVETMLSNVGGAAFNDPFYGYIEGSNLYFSNRNTGISKIGLNERNKVFSTTEFPWYVQNATLGYYNNGWSYGSMNACFTKINGTWYWCKTYNGTGIFRFTDGDILPAAITGGHPAPSAGVALSGMNPKSLVWDSKNQFIYFTVYDTGYEGLYRCTLTQFNDIGGTKSNLTQYKLTTTNNKSVTPITETGKGEGSTGEFIGISQLAIDEATGDVYFGLRSANPSEVKSGLMRYNKATNKIEHVIEGVEIYGVAVNNTKSKLF
;
A
#
# COMPACT_ATOMS: atom_id res chain seq x y z
N MET A 1 77.76 -9.03 60.35
CA MET A 1 76.36 -8.76 60.79
C MET A 1 75.55 -8.53 59.53
N ASN A 2 74.35 -9.13 59.41
CA ASN A 2 73.46 -9.19 58.22
C ASN A 2 73.61 -10.35 57.22
N ILE A 3 73.98 -11.56 57.68
CA ILE A 3 73.68 -12.81 56.92
C ILE A 3 72.22 -13.26 57.20
N LEU A 4 71.66 -12.91 58.36
CA LEU A 4 70.29 -13.24 58.77
C LEU A 4 69.19 -12.49 57.97
N THR A 5 69.51 -11.40 57.28
CA THR A 5 68.51 -10.62 56.51
C THR A 5 68.24 -11.18 55.11
N LEU A 6 69.22 -11.84 54.49
CA LEU A 6 69.10 -12.31 53.11
C LEU A 6 68.28 -13.62 53.00
N GLU A 7 68.44 -14.55 53.94
CA GLU A 7 67.61 -15.76 54.01
C GLU A 7 66.16 -15.42 54.35
N HIS A 8 65.93 -14.50 55.30
CA HIS A 8 64.58 -14.11 55.69
C HIS A 8 63.82 -13.42 54.54
N MET A 9 64.51 -12.59 53.73
CA MET A 9 63.93 -11.98 52.53
C MET A 9 63.62 -13.00 51.42
N LYS A 10 64.47 -14.03 51.21
CA LYS A 10 64.22 -15.09 50.23
C LYS A 10 63.04 -15.99 50.65
N THR A 11 62.90 -16.27 51.95
CA THR A 11 61.78 -17.05 52.48
C THR A 11 60.46 -16.29 52.36
N ILE A 12 60.43 -14.98 52.64
CA ILE A 12 59.24 -14.13 52.46
C ILE A 12 58.86 -13.99 50.98
N SER A 13 59.84 -13.88 50.07
CA SER A 13 59.58 -13.85 48.62
C SER A 13 59.02 -15.18 48.10
N ARG A 14 59.53 -16.31 48.59
CA ARG A 14 58.98 -17.64 48.25
C ARG A 14 57.59 -17.84 48.84
N ILE A 15 57.35 -17.42 50.07
CA ILE A 15 56.02 -17.47 50.70
C ILE A 15 55.01 -16.61 49.93
N LYS A 16 55.39 -15.41 49.44
CA LYS A 16 54.54 -14.60 48.56
C LYS A 16 54.26 -15.27 47.21
N GLN A 17 55.25 -15.93 46.60
CA GLN A 17 55.05 -16.69 45.36
C GLN A 17 54.17 -17.93 45.57
N TYR A 18 54.31 -18.65 46.69
CA TYR A 18 53.43 -19.79 47.00
C TYR A 18 52.02 -19.34 47.41
N LEU A 19 51.87 -18.20 48.10
CA LEU A 19 50.57 -17.59 48.35
C LEU A 19 49.90 -17.15 47.05
N PHE A 20 50.64 -16.53 46.13
CA PHE A 20 50.12 -16.11 44.81
C PHE A 20 49.74 -17.33 43.93
N ILE A 21 50.54 -18.40 43.95
CA ILE A 21 50.22 -19.66 43.24
C ILE A 21 49.04 -20.38 43.92
N SER A 22 48.91 -20.35 45.25
CA SER A 22 47.75 -20.90 45.96
C SER A 22 46.48 -20.10 45.72
N PHE A 23 46.58 -18.77 45.60
CA PHE A 23 45.47 -17.88 45.28
C PHE A 23 45.04 -18.04 43.81
N LEU A 24 45.99 -18.32 42.90
CA LEU A 24 45.69 -18.67 41.50
C LEU A 24 45.08 -20.08 41.37
N GLY A 25 45.46 -21.04 42.23
CA GLY A 25 44.86 -22.37 42.29
C GLY A 25 43.45 -22.41 42.89
N ILE A 26 43.07 -21.42 43.70
CA ILE A 26 41.69 -21.25 44.19
C ILE A 26 40.80 -20.57 43.13
N MET A 27 41.38 -19.83 42.18
CA MET A 27 40.64 -19.26 41.02
C MET A 27 40.37 -20.28 39.90
N THR A 28 40.93 -21.49 39.95
CA THR A 28 40.65 -22.56 38.96
C THR A 28 39.56 -23.53 39.39
N PHE A 29 38.86 -23.29 40.51
CA PHE A 29 37.63 -24.00 40.91
C PHE A 29 36.37 -23.13 40.74
N GLY A 30 36.43 -22.08 39.89
CA GLY A 30 35.33 -21.14 39.66
C GLY A 30 34.47 -21.42 38.42
N CYS A 31 34.82 -22.38 37.58
CA CYS A 31 34.00 -22.79 36.43
C CYS A 31 33.81 -24.30 36.48
N ILE A 32 32.96 -24.77 37.38
CA ILE A 32 32.14 -25.92 37.05
C ILE A 32 31.14 -25.33 36.05
N ASP A 33 31.33 -25.61 34.76
CA ASP A 33 30.20 -25.57 33.85
C ASP A 33 29.23 -26.61 34.43
N ASN A 34 28.23 -26.14 35.17
CA ASN A 34 27.00 -26.89 35.31
C ASN A 34 26.41 -26.88 33.91
N ASP A 35 26.93 -27.74 33.02
CA ASP A 35 26.16 -28.19 31.89
C ASP A 35 24.84 -28.63 32.48
N PRO A 36 23.71 -27.96 32.15
CA PRO A 36 22.43 -28.43 32.62
C PRO A 36 22.36 -29.90 32.22
N GLU A 37 22.08 -30.79 33.19
CA GLU A 37 21.71 -32.15 32.84
C GLU A 37 20.62 -32.01 31.78
N ILE A 38 20.87 -32.58 30.60
CA ILE A 38 19.85 -32.66 29.57
C ILE A 38 18.76 -33.53 30.18
N GLU A 39 17.76 -32.89 30.76
CA GLU A 39 16.56 -33.56 31.24
C GLU A 39 15.85 -34.06 29.98
N GLU A 40 16.08 -35.34 29.64
CA GLU A 40 15.29 -36.03 28.62
C GLU A 40 13.85 -36.09 29.14
N LEU A 41 13.06 -35.09 28.74
CA LEU A 41 11.63 -35.10 29.00
C LEU A 41 11.07 -36.43 28.48
N PRO A 42 10.34 -37.20 29.30
CA PRO A 42 9.82 -38.48 28.87
C PRO A 42 8.95 -38.26 27.62
N SER A 43 9.25 -39.01 26.55
CA SER A 43 8.47 -38.92 25.31
C SER A 43 6.98 -39.11 25.63
N ALA A 44 6.13 -38.28 25.03
CA ALA A 44 4.70 -38.35 25.29
C ALA A 44 4.20 -39.77 25.01
N ALA A 45 3.17 -40.19 25.77
CA ALA A 45 2.64 -41.55 25.68
C ALA A 45 2.27 -41.93 24.24
N VAL A 46 1.74 -40.98 23.46
CA VAL A 46 1.60 -41.10 22.00
C VAL A 46 2.15 -39.83 21.37
N ALA A 47 3.14 -39.98 20.49
CA ALA A 47 3.77 -38.90 19.74
C ALA A 47 4.14 -39.40 18.35
N PHE A 48 4.15 -38.49 17.38
CA PHE A 48 4.65 -38.77 16.05
C PHE A 48 5.25 -37.54 15.40
N THR A 49 6.03 -37.79 14.36
CA THR A 49 6.51 -36.80 13.40
C THR A 49 6.11 -37.22 12.00
N TYR A 50 6.14 -36.27 11.07
CA TYR A 50 5.91 -36.52 9.66
C TYR A 50 6.78 -35.62 8.78
N GLU A 51 7.22 -36.14 7.64
CA GLU A 51 8.08 -35.43 6.69
C GLU A 51 7.77 -35.85 5.26
N VAL A 52 7.89 -34.92 4.31
CA VAL A 52 7.82 -35.27 2.88
C VAL A 52 9.13 -35.96 2.51
N ILE A 53 9.05 -37.14 1.91
CA ILE A 53 10.22 -37.94 1.51
C ILE A 53 10.52 -37.87 0.01
N ASP A 54 9.84 -36.99 -0.72
CA ASP A 54 10.12 -36.74 -2.13
C ASP A 54 11.41 -35.91 -2.28
N ASP A 55 12.18 -36.13 -3.36
CA ASP A 55 13.53 -35.57 -3.49
C ASP A 55 13.57 -34.04 -3.76
N VAL A 56 12.45 -33.43 -4.17
CA VAL A 56 12.43 -32.06 -4.72
C VAL A 56 11.67 -31.06 -3.83
N TYR A 57 10.61 -31.48 -3.12
CA TYR A 57 9.68 -30.59 -2.40
C TYR A 57 9.55 -30.96 -0.91
N GLN A 58 10.67 -31.25 -0.24
CA GLN A 58 10.70 -31.81 1.13
C GLN A 58 10.05 -30.91 2.21
N LEU A 59 9.91 -29.62 1.94
CA LEU A 59 9.30 -28.65 2.85
C LEU A 59 7.86 -28.29 2.47
N ASP A 60 7.36 -28.78 1.34
CA ASP A 60 6.05 -28.43 0.81
C ASP A 60 5.13 -29.65 0.69
N TYR A 61 4.05 -29.63 1.46
CA TYR A 61 3.04 -30.68 1.49
C TYR A 61 2.01 -30.47 0.38
N TYR A 62 2.31 -30.97 -0.81
CA TYR A 62 1.41 -30.91 -1.97
C TYR A 62 0.51 -32.15 -2.09
N VAL A 63 -0.60 -32.00 -2.80
CA VAL A 63 -1.41 -33.14 -3.29
C VAL A 63 -0.49 -34.14 -4.02
N GLY A 64 -0.63 -35.42 -3.69
CA GLY A 64 0.16 -36.50 -4.29
C GLY A 64 1.58 -36.70 -3.75
N ALA A 65 2.07 -35.79 -2.88
CA ALA A 65 3.37 -35.92 -2.23
C ALA A 65 3.42 -37.13 -1.29
N THR A 66 4.55 -37.84 -1.27
CA THR A 66 4.74 -38.98 -0.37
C THR A 66 5.18 -38.49 1.00
N ILE A 67 4.31 -38.64 1.99
CA ILE A 67 4.60 -38.20 3.37
C ILE A 67 4.86 -39.42 4.23
N GLN A 68 6.03 -39.47 4.86
CA GLN A 68 6.35 -40.48 5.87
C GLN A 68 5.86 -40.01 7.24
N PHE A 69 5.21 -40.91 7.96
CA PHE A 69 4.79 -40.73 9.35
C PHE A 69 5.55 -41.72 10.22
N LYS A 70 6.11 -41.23 11.32
CA LYS A 70 6.93 -42.04 12.24
C LYS A 70 6.45 -41.85 13.68
N SER A 71 6.13 -42.96 14.33
CA SER A 71 5.81 -42.97 15.75
C SER A 71 7.06 -42.66 16.58
N LEU A 72 6.93 -41.72 17.51
CA LEU A 72 7.90 -41.37 18.55
C LEU A 72 7.34 -41.71 19.94
N SER A 73 6.32 -42.58 19.98
CA SER A 73 5.54 -42.86 21.18
C SER A 73 6.36 -43.65 22.22
N ALA A 74 6.30 -43.23 23.49
CA ALA A 74 6.86 -44.02 24.59
C ALA A 74 6.05 -45.30 24.86
N LEU A 75 4.73 -45.27 24.60
CA LEU A 75 3.86 -46.44 24.76
C LEU A 75 4.21 -47.49 23.70
N LYS A 76 4.36 -48.75 24.13
CA LYS A 76 4.58 -49.89 23.25
C LYS A 76 3.26 -50.55 22.87
N GLY A 77 3.13 -50.93 21.61
CA GLY A 77 1.97 -51.64 21.06
C GLY A 77 1.79 -51.36 19.57
N GLU A 78 0.73 -51.93 18.99
CA GLU A 78 0.38 -51.69 17.60
C GLU A 78 0.09 -50.21 17.35
N CYS A 79 0.74 -49.64 16.33
CA CYS A 79 0.52 -48.28 15.86
C CYS A 79 -0.47 -48.31 14.69
N VAL A 80 -1.61 -47.65 14.86
CA VAL A 80 -2.68 -47.53 13.85
C VAL A 80 -2.84 -46.06 13.48
N TRP A 81 -2.74 -45.75 12.19
CA TRP A 81 -2.81 -44.42 11.62
C TRP A 81 -4.13 -44.20 10.91
N ASP A 82 -4.80 -43.08 11.19
CA ASP A 82 -5.96 -42.58 10.47
C ASP A 82 -5.60 -41.18 9.96
N PHE A 83 -5.58 -40.99 8.65
CA PHE A 83 -5.12 -39.74 8.04
C PHE A 83 -6.21 -38.66 7.98
N GLY A 84 -7.47 -39.00 8.31
CA GLY A 84 -8.57 -38.04 8.34
C GLY A 84 -9.12 -37.63 6.97
N ASP A 85 -8.67 -38.28 5.89
CA ASP A 85 -9.11 -38.06 4.51
C ASP A 85 -10.14 -39.09 4.01
N GLY A 86 -10.51 -40.04 4.88
CA GLY A 86 -11.43 -41.14 4.55
C GLY A 86 -10.75 -42.39 3.98
N SER A 87 -9.42 -42.40 3.84
CA SER A 87 -8.67 -43.62 3.54
C SER A 87 -8.72 -44.64 4.69
N GLU A 88 -8.51 -45.92 4.37
CA GLU A 88 -8.48 -46.98 5.37
C GLU A 88 -7.28 -46.81 6.32
N PRO A 89 -7.44 -47.08 7.63
CA PRO A 89 -6.34 -46.99 8.58
C PRO A 89 -5.17 -47.90 8.23
N VAL A 90 -3.94 -47.41 8.41
CA VAL A 90 -2.71 -48.15 8.12
C VAL A 90 -2.00 -48.51 9.42
N THR A 91 -1.36 -49.68 9.49
CA THR A 91 -0.60 -50.12 10.66
C THR A 91 0.91 -50.12 10.42
N GLY A 92 1.68 -49.75 11.45
CA GLY A 92 3.15 -49.75 11.41
C GLY A 92 3.79 -48.63 12.23
N GLU A 93 5.04 -48.81 12.67
CA GLU A 93 5.77 -47.75 13.39
C GLU A 93 6.22 -46.60 12.46
N VAL A 94 6.51 -46.94 11.21
CA VAL A 94 6.80 -46.01 10.10
C VAL A 94 5.90 -46.37 8.94
N VAL A 95 5.10 -45.42 8.46
CA VAL A 95 4.17 -45.60 7.34
C VAL A 95 4.29 -44.44 6.36
N THR A 96 3.81 -44.60 5.15
CA THR A 96 3.74 -43.52 4.15
C THR A 96 2.31 -43.32 3.69
N HIS A 97 1.93 -42.08 3.37
CA HIS A 97 0.61 -41.75 2.84
C HIS A 97 0.68 -40.65 1.78
N LYS A 98 -0.33 -40.60 0.90
CA LYS A 98 -0.54 -39.57 -0.11
C LYS A 98 -1.96 -39.04 -0.03
N PHE A 99 -2.12 -37.73 0.09
CA PHE A 99 -3.42 -37.08 0.07
C PHE A 99 -3.83 -36.73 -1.37
N ALA A 100 -5.04 -37.10 -1.77
CA ALA A 100 -5.54 -36.92 -3.14
C ALA A 100 -6.18 -35.54 -3.40
N THR A 101 -6.53 -34.81 -2.35
CA THR A 101 -7.14 -33.48 -2.42
C THR A 101 -6.44 -32.53 -1.46
N ASP A 102 -6.46 -31.24 -1.76
CA ASP A 102 -5.97 -30.21 -0.87
C ASP A 102 -6.92 -30.03 0.33
N GLY A 103 -6.38 -29.57 1.45
CA GLY A 103 -7.16 -29.40 2.67
C GLY A 103 -6.35 -29.55 3.94
N THR A 104 -7.02 -29.33 5.08
CA THR A 104 -6.44 -29.59 6.40
C THR A 104 -6.99 -30.90 6.96
N TYR A 105 -6.09 -31.84 7.23
CA TYR A 105 -6.43 -33.18 7.73
C TYR A 105 -5.98 -33.38 9.17
N GLN A 106 -6.78 -34.13 9.95
CA GLN A 106 -6.49 -34.42 11.35
C GLN A 106 -5.90 -35.82 11.50
N VAL A 107 -4.59 -35.95 11.25
CA VAL A 107 -3.87 -37.22 11.31
C VAL A 107 -3.85 -37.72 12.75
N LYS A 108 -4.32 -38.94 12.96
CA LYS A 108 -4.47 -39.60 14.25
C LYS A 108 -3.58 -40.84 14.31
N LEU A 109 -2.66 -40.86 15.26
CA LEU A 109 -1.96 -42.08 15.67
C LEU A 109 -2.65 -42.67 16.91
N THR A 110 -3.03 -43.95 16.86
CA THR A 110 -3.51 -44.72 18.01
C THR A 110 -2.50 -45.82 18.34
N VAL A 111 -2.09 -45.94 19.61
CA VAL A 111 -1.11 -46.96 20.05
C VAL A 111 -1.78 -47.94 21.02
N ALA A 112 -1.58 -49.24 20.77
CA ALA A 112 -2.14 -50.37 21.53
C ALA A 112 -3.67 -50.39 21.63
N GLY A 113 -4.38 -49.62 20.80
CA GLY A 113 -5.82 -49.40 20.90
C GLY A 113 -6.27 -48.61 22.15
N LEU A 114 -5.34 -48.02 22.90
CA LEU A 114 -5.62 -47.40 24.21
C LEU A 114 -5.58 -45.88 24.17
N LYS A 115 -4.50 -45.31 23.64
CA LYS A 115 -4.26 -43.87 23.61
C LYS A 115 -4.06 -43.41 22.18
N PHE A 116 -4.40 -42.15 21.91
CA PHE A 116 -4.17 -41.53 20.61
C PHE A 116 -3.64 -40.11 20.74
N ASN A 117 -2.99 -39.65 19.67
CA ASN A 117 -2.64 -38.24 19.46
C ASN A 117 -3.16 -37.80 18.08
N ARG A 118 -3.53 -36.52 17.94
CA ARG A 118 -3.93 -35.92 16.66
C ARG A 118 -3.08 -34.69 16.37
N GLN A 119 -2.63 -34.55 15.12
CA GLN A 119 -1.95 -33.34 14.64
C GLN A 119 -2.56 -32.90 13.30
N PRO A 120 -2.81 -31.59 13.10
CA PRO A 120 -3.27 -31.08 11.82
C PRO A 120 -2.12 -31.06 10.80
N ILE A 121 -2.42 -31.43 9.56
CA ILE A 121 -1.53 -31.27 8.40
C ILE A 121 -2.27 -30.51 7.30
N LEU A 122 -1.64 -29.49 6.72
CA LEU A 122 -2.17 -28.72 5.60
C LEU A 122 -1.55 -29.24 4.30
N ILE A 123 -2.40 -29.75 3.41
CA ILE A 123 -2.04 -30.15 2.06
C ILE A 123 -2.47 -29.05 1.10
N LYS A 124 -1.52 -28.54 0.33
CA LYS A 124 -1.75 -27.49 -0.69
C LYS A 124 -2.04 -28.12 -2.04
N ASP A 125 -2.90 -27.50 -2.84
CA ASP A 125 -2.99 -27.85 -4.26
C ASP A 125 -1.72 -27.42 -5.01
N ILE A 126 -1.48 -28.05 -6.15
CA ILE A 126 -0.42 -27.71 -7.07
C ILE A 126 -0.87 -26.51 -7.91
N VAL A 127 -0.07 -25.44 -7.88
CA VAL A 127 -0.27 -24.26 -8.73
C VAL A 127 1.03 -23.94 -9.47
N PRO A 128 0.97 -23.48 -10.73
CA PRO A 128 2.16 -23.06 -11.46
C PRO A 128 2.72 -21.76 -10.88
N ILE A 129 4.00 -21.76 -10.52
CA ILE A 129 4.71 -20.60 -10.01
C ILE A 129 5.47 -19.96 -11.18
N MET A 130 5.01 -18.80 -11.61
CA MET A 130 5.64 -18.04 -12.69
C MET A 130 6.61 -17.00 -12.14
N SER A 131 7.76 -16.84 -12.79
CA SER A 131 8.72 -15.79 -12.46
C SER A 131 9.31 -15.19 -13.74
N ILE A 132 9.70 -13.91 -13.63
CA ILE A 132 10.44 -13.23 -14.70
C ILE A 132 11.92 -13.40 -14.37
N ASP A 133 12.69 -13.89 -15.33
CA ASP A 133 14.13 -14.04 -15.16
C ASP A 133 14.79 -12.68 -14.95
N SER A 134 15.98 -12.66 -14.34
CA SER A 134 16.72 -11.41 -14.13
C SER A 134 16.93 -10.68 -15.46
N ILE A 135 16.51 -9.42 -15.52
CA ILE A 135 16.66 -8.57 -16.70
C ILE A 135 18.00 -7.83 -16.61
N ASP A 136 18.82 -7.93 -17.66
CA ASP A 136 20.07 -7.17 -17.76
C ASP A 136 19.81 -5.66 -17.64
N GLY A 137 20.50 -5.00 -16.72
CA GLY A 137 20.28 -3.58 -16.41
C GLY A 137 19.02 -3.30 -15.57
N GLY A 138 18.24 -4.33 -15.21
CA GLY A 138 17.11 -4.25 -14.28
C GLY A 138 15.83 -3.61 -14.83
N ILE A 139 15.79 -3.23 -16.12
CA ILE A 139 14.66 -2.52 -16.73
C ILE A 139 14.26 -3.21 -18.03
N CYS A 140 12.99 -3.62 -18.13
CA CYS A 140 12.39 -4.07 -19.39
C CYS A 140 11.93 -2.86 -20.22
N GLU A 141 12.78 -2.33 -21.10
CA GLU A 141 12.38 -1.25 -22.00
C GLU A 141 11.53 -1.77 -23.18
N VAL A 142 10.45 -1.02 -23.48
CA VAL A 142 9.52 -1.33 -24.57
C VAL A 142 10.24 -1.48 -25.92
N LEU A 143 9.83 -2.50 -26.70
CA LEU A 143 10.37 -2.90 -28.01
C LEU A 143 11.82 -3.40 -28.05
N SER A 144 12.64 -3.12 -27.03
CA SER A 144 14.08 -3.39 -27.08
C SER A 144 14.49 -4.59 -26.24
N THR A 145 13.90 -4.77 -25.05
CA THR A 145 14.41 -5.72 -24.06
C THR A 145 13.70 -7.07 -24.18
N PRO A 146 14.39 -8.15 -24.59
CA PRO A 146 13.84 -9.48 -24.51
C PRO A 146 13.79 -9.94 -23.05
N VAL A 147 12.68 -10.55 -22.65
CA VAL A 147 12.50 -11.15 -21.32
C VAL A 147 12.18 -12.63 -21.44
N SER A 148 12.69 -13.41 -20.51
CA SER A 148 12.32 -14.81 -20.31
C SER A 148 11.38 -14.92 -19.12
N ILE A 149 10.39 -15.82 -19.24
CA ILE A 149 9.43 -16.11 -18.18
C ILE A 149 9.51 -17.60 -17.91
N SER A 150 9.87 -17.94 -16.69
CA SER A 150 10.08 -19.30 -16.23
C SER A 150 8.87 -19.80 -15.43
N VAL A 151 8.61 -21.10 -15.50
CA VAL A 151 7.62 -21.79 -14.65
C VAL A 151 8.29 -22.87 -13.80
N GLU A 152 7.96 -22.83 -12.52
CA GLU A 152 8.18 -23.92 -11.58
C GLU A 152 6.83 -24.57 -11.25
N LEU A 153 6.78 -25.89 -11.35
CA LEU A 153 5.55 -26.66 -11.20
C LEU A 153 5.84 -27.86 -10.29
N PRO A 154 5.33 -27.85 -9.05
CA PRO A 154 5.40 -29.01 -8.17
C PRO A 154 4.67 -30.21 -8.80
N ASN A 155 5.39 -31.32 -9.00
CA ASN A 155 4.86 -32.52 -9.62
C ASN A 155 5.43 -33.78 -8.95
N PRO A 156 5.09 -34.02 -7.66
CA PRO A 156 5.66 -35.12 -6.88
C PRO A 156 5.34 -36.52 -7.45
N GLU A 157 4.25 -36.64 -8.21
CA GLU A 157 3.83 -37.90 -8.82
C GLU A 157 4.35 -38.09 -10.24
N ASN A 158 5.15 -37.14 -10.76
CA ASN A 158 5.71 -37.17 -12.11
C ASN A 158 4.64 -37.43 -13.19
N LEU A 159 3.48 -36.78 -13.04
CA LEU A 159 2.38 -36.89 -13.99
C LEU A 159 2.68 -36.10 -15.27
N THR A 160 1.99 -36.43 -16.35
CA THR A 160 2.10 -35.70 -17.63
C THR A 160 1.68 -34.24 -17.48
N GLU A 161 2.50 -33.33 -18.03
CA GLU A 161 2.30 -31.88 -17.99
C GLU A 161 1.90 -31.34 -19.37
N GLU A 162 0.89 -30.47 -19.41
CA GLU A 162 0.51 -29.72 -20.61
C GLU A 162 0.49 -28.22 -20.28
N TYR A 163 1.10 -27.41 -21.14
CA TYR A 163 1.23 -25.97 -20.94
C TYR A 163 0.50 -25.19 -22.04
N LEU A 164 -0.11 -24.07 -21.65
CA LEU A 164 -0.61 -23.05 -22.58
C LEU A 164 -0.32 -21.66 -22.01
N TRP A 165 0.73 -21.05 -22.53
CA TRP A 165 1.04 -19.64 -22.31
C TRP A 165 0.12 -18.78 -23.16
N VAL A 166 -0.38 -17.69 -22.58
CA VAL A 166 -1.18 -16.68 -23.27
C VAL A 166 -0.55 -15.32 -23.04
N PHE A 167 -0.06 -14.71 -24.11
CA PHE A 167 0.64 -13.44 -24.10
C PHE A 167 -0.32 -12.28 -24.39
N PRO A 168 -0.09 -11.09 -23.81
CA PRO A 168 -0.88 -9.91 -24.11
C PRO A 168 -0.65 -9.44 -25.55
N GLN A 169 -1.58 -8.63 -26.05
CA GLN A 169 -1.45 -8.01 -27.37
C GLN A 169 -0.13 -7.24 -27.48
N GLY A 170 0.51 -7.33 -28.65
CA GLY A 170 1.74 -6.62 -28.91
C GLY A 170 3.01 -7.33 -28.42
N THR A 171 2.90 -8.61 -28.05
CA THR A 171 4.04 -9.48 -27.74
C THR A 171 4.65 -10.04 -29.03
N THR A 172 5.98 -10.03 -29.12
CA THR A 172 6.74 -10.64 -30.22
C THR A 172 7.86 -11.53 -29.69
N ASP A 173 8.35 -12.46 -30.50
CA ASP A 173 9.61 -13.16 -30.24
C ASP A 173 10.84 -12.23 -30.43
N GLU A 174 12.04 -12.78 -30.27
CA GLU A 174 13.30 -12.04 -30.49
C GLU A 174 13.48 -11.51 -31.92
N ASN A 175 12.91 -12.22 -32.91
CA ASN A 175 12.98 -11.87 -34.33
C ASN A 175 11.90 -10.85 -34.74
N GLY A 176 10.99 -10.51 -33.83
CA GLY A 176 9.89 -9.57 -34.08
C GLY A 176 8.62 -10.22 -34.66
N ASN A 177 8.53 -11.55 -34.68
CA ASN A 177 7.29 -12.23 -35.09
C ASN A 177 6.26 -12.14 -33.96
N PRO A 178 4.98 -11.81 -34.24
CA PRO A 178 3.93 -11.79 -33.22
C PRO A 178 3.74 -13.14 -32.55
N VAL A 179 3.64 -13.14 -31.21
CA VAL A 179 3.37 -14.33 -30.41
C VAL A 179 2.16 -14.07 -29.52
N SER A 180 1.13 -14.88 -29.65
CA SER A 180 -0.07 -14.82 -28.80
C SER A 180 -0.16 -15.97 -27.81
N THR A 181 0.39 -17.14 -28.16
CA THR A 181 0.37 -18.34 -27.32
C THR A 181 1.62 -19.19 -27.52
N SER A 182 1.92 -20.06 -26.55
CA SER A 182 2.95 -21.10 -26.67
C SER A 182 2.53 -22.33 -25.86
N THR A 183 2.87 -23.54 -26.33
CA THR A 183 2.61 -24.80 -25.62
C THR A 183 3.88 -25.45 -25.05
N SER A 184 5.04 -24.83 -25.26
CA SER A 184 6.30 -25.28 -24.69
C SER A 184 6.36 -24.97 -23.20
N ARG A 185 7.04 -25.82 -22.42
CA ARG A 185 7.30 -25.54 -20.99
C ARG A 185 8.07 -24.23 -20.81
N ASP A 186 9.07 -24.00 -21.66
CA ASP A 186 9.77 -22.74 -21.80
C ASP A 186 9.30 -22.07 -23.11
N PRO A 187 8.62 -20.91 -23.05
CA PRO A 187 8.13 -20.22 -24.24
C PRO A 187 9.22 -19.44 -24.99
N GLY A 188 10.45 -19.39 -24.47
CA GLY A 188 11.54 -18.58 -25.00
C GLY A 188 11.42 -17.10 -24.64
N LYS A 189 12.31 -16.30 -25.23
CA LYS A 189 12.39 -14.86 -24.99
C LYS A 189 11.34 -14.10 -25.80
N VAL A 190 10.68 -13.15 -25.14
CA VAL A 190 9.66 -12.29 -25.75
C VAL A 190 9.94 -10.81 -25.51
N LYS A 191 9.43 -9.95 -26.41
CA LYS A 191 9.45 -8.49 -26.32
C LYS A 191 8.03 -7.95 -26.32
N PHE A 192 7.84 -6.78 -25.70
CA PHE A 192 6.53 -6.12 -25.62
C PHE A 192 6.56 -4.77 -26.35
N SER A 193 5.49 -4.48 -27.10
CA SER A 193 5.35 -3.21 -27.84
C SER A 193 4.50 -2.15 -27.14
N HIS A 194 4.09 -2.43 -25.90
CA HIS A 194 3.28 -1.54 -25.07
C HIS A 194 3.95 -1.32 -23.70
N VAL A 195 3.77 -0.13 -23.14
CA VAL A 195 4.30 0.28 -21.83
C VAL A 195 3.29 -0.08 -20.75
N GLY A 196 3.74 -0.30 -19.51
CA GLY A 196 2.90 -0.63 -18.37
C GLY A 196 3.04 -2.08 -17.94
N SER A 197 2.14 -2.54 -17.05
CA SER A 197 2.07 -3.96 -16.68
C SER A 197 1.54 -4.79 -17.85
N GLN A 198 2.37 -5.68 -18.37
CA GLN A 198 2.01 -6.67 -19.39
C GLN A 198 1.75 -8.02 -18.71
N THR A 199 0.48 -8.39 -18.59
CA THR A 199 0.08 -9.64 -17.92
C THR A 199 0.23 -10.83 -18.85
N VAL A 200 1.12 -11.76 -18.51
CA VAL A 200 1.24 -13.08 -19.15
C VAL A 200 0.50 -14.09 -18.28
N ARG A 201 -0.25 -14.98 -18.92
CA ARG A 201 -1.04 -16.02 -18.24
C ARG A 201 -0.54 -17.40 -18.63
N LEU A 202 -0.62 -18.34 -17.70
CA LEU A 202 -0.25 -19.74 -17.93
C LEU A 202 -1.36 -20.66 -17.44
N GLN A 203 -1.85 -21.48 -18.37
CA GLN A 203 -2.78 -22.56 -18.08
C GLN A 203 -2.00 -23.88 -18.13
N VAL A 204 -2.10 -24.65 -17.05
CA VAL A 204 -1.43 -25.96 -16.94
C VAL A 204 -2.44 -27.06 -16.72
N LYS A 205 -2.20 -28.21 -17.34
CA LYS A 205 -2.86 -29.46 -16.96
C LYS A 205 -1.85 -30.48 -16.45
N LEU A 206 -2.24 -31.18 -15.39
CA LEU A 206 -1.49 -32.28 -14.78
C LEU A 206 -2.33 -33.56 -14.90
N ALA A 207 -1.87 -34.52 -15.70
CA ALA A 207 -2.65 -35.70 -16.12
C ALA A 207 -4.09 -35.37 -16.59
N GLY A 208 -4.25 -34.26 -17.34
CA GLY A 208 -5.54 -33.78 -17.84
C GLY A 208 -6.38 -32.96 -16.85
N ARG A 209 -6.02 -32.92 -15.55
CA ARG A 209 -6.63 -32.02 -14.56
C ARG A 209 -6.15 -30.59 -14.79
N GLN A 210 -7.09 -29.66 -15.00
CA GLN A 210 -6.79 -28.23 -15.09
C GLN A 210 -6.38 -27.69 -13.71
N LEU A 211 -5.25 -26.99 -13.64
CA LEU A 211 -4.82 -26.26 -12.45
C LEU A 211 -5.34 -24.81 -12.45
N GLU A 212 -5.17 -24.13 -11.32
CA GLU A 212 -5.35 -22.68 -11.25
C GLU A 212 -4.44 -21.97 -12.28
N GLU A 213 -4.99 -20.94 -12.95
CA GLU A 213 -4.27 -20.18 -13.97
C GLU A 213 -3.20 -19.29 -13.31
N GLY A 214 -1.92 -19.51 -13.68
CA GLY A 214 -0.81 -18.65 -13.26
C GLY A 214 -0.82 -17.31 -13.98
N ARG A 215 -0.34 -16.26 -13.31
CA ARG A 215 -0.20 -14.92 -13.89
C ARG A 215 1.09 -14.24 -13.43
N VAL A 216 1.72 -13.50 -14.33
CA VAL A 216 2.83 -12.60 -13.99
C VAL A 216 2.70 -11.29 -14.75
N ASN A 217 3.01 -10.19 -14.08
CA ASN A 217 3.02 -8.85 -14.67
C ASN A 217 4.46 -8.45 -15.00
N VAL A 218 4.79 -8.33 -16.29
CA VAL A 218 6.05 -7.74 -16.72
C VAL A 218 5.90 -6.23 -16.71
N GLN A 219 6.72 -5.53 -15.90
CA GLN A 219 6.69 -4.07 -15.84
C GLN A 219 7.53 -3.48 -16.99
N VAL A 220 6.85 -3.07 -18.07
CA VAL A 220 7.53 -2.61 -19.29
C VAL A 220 7.67 -1.09 -19.28
N ALA A 221 8.91 -0.62 -19.17
CA ALA A 221 9.29 0.78 -19.11
C ALA A 221 9.17 1.47 -20.47
N TYR A 222 8.98 2.79 -20.45
CA TYR A 222 9.14 3.61 -21.65
C TYR A 222 10.62 3.80 -21.98
N ASN A 223 10.93 4.08 -23.25
CA ASN A 223 12.32 4.23 -23.71
C ASN A 223 12.91 5.64 -23.47
N GLN A 224 12.16 6.54 -22.85
CA GLN A 224 12.58 7.90 -22.50
C GLN A 224 12.12 8.24 -21.08
N ASP A 225 12.86 9.14 -20.42
CA ASP A 225 12.49 9.63 -19.10
C ASP A 225 11.24 10.51 -19.17
N MET A 226 10.19 10.10 -18.46
CA MET A 226 8.91 10.78 -18.39
C MET A 226 8.40 10.90 -16.95
N PRO A 227 7.60 11.93 -16.62
CA PRO A 227 6.90 12.02 -15.35
C PRO A 227 5.97 10.82 -15.14
N THR A 228 5.67 10.54 -13.87
CA THR A 228 4.82 9.42 -13.47
C THR A 228 3.63 9.94 -12.66
N LEU A 229 2.42 9.57 -13.07
CA LEU A 229 1.20 9.78 -12.31
C LEU A 229 0.91 8.54 -11.47
N TYR A 230 0.65 8.71 -10.18
CA TYR A 230 0.11 7.69 -9.29
C TYR A 230 -1.37 7.95 -9.02
N TYR A 231 -2.15 6.88 -8.88
CA TYR A 231 -3.55 6.98 -8.49
C TYR A 231 -4.00 5.75 -7.69
N ALA A 232 -4.93 5.98 -6.76
CA ALA A 232 -5.46 4.94 -5.89
C ALA A 232 -6.80 4.42 -6.41
N VAL A 233 -6.87 3.13 -6.75
CA VAL A 233 -8.07 2.45 -7.24
C VAL A 233 -8.89 1.89 -6.09
N LYS A 234 -10.20 2.16 -6.08
CA LYS A 234 -11.11 1.63 -5.07
C LYS A 234 -11.12 0.10 -5.09
N GLY A 235 -10.86 -0.50 -3.93
CA GLY A 235 -10.82 -1.97 -3.78
C GLY A 235 -9.69 -2.64 -4.55
N GLY A 236 -8.73 -1.86 -5.09
CA GLY A 236 -7.60 -2.35 -5.86
C GLY A 236 -6.28 -1.79 -5.35
N ASN A 237 -5.31 -1.71 -6.25
CA ASN A 237 -3.94 -1.30 -5.93
C ASN A 237 -3.68 0.17 -6.29
N ILE A 238 -2.60 0.70 -5.73
CA ILE A 238 -1.95 1.89 -6.26
C ILE A 238 -1.43 1.55 -7.65
N MET A 239 -1.77 2.41 -8.59
CA MET A 239 -1.36 2.28 -9.98
C MET A 239 -0.46 3.45 -10.35
N ALA A 240 0.50 3.22 -11.24
CA ALA A 240 1.31 4.26 -11.85
C ALA A 240 1.04 4.36 -13.36
N LEU A 241 1.21 5.54 -13.96
CA LEU A 241 1.03 5.76 -15.39
C LEU A 241 2.09 6.75 -15.88
N LYS A 242 2.80 6.39 -16.96
CA LYS A 242 3.72 7.33 -17.60
C LYS A 242 2.97 8.41 -18.35
N LEU A 243 3.35 9.66 -18.10
CA LEU A 243 2.79 10.83 -18.78
C LEU A 243 3.55 11.08 -20.08
N VAL A 244 3.20 10.30 -21.12
CA VAL A 244 3.88 10.32 -22.42
C VAL A 244 3.08 11.15 -23.43
N SER A 245 3.67 12.24 -23.92
CA SER A 245 3.08 13.09 -24.97
C SER A 245 3.52 12.71 -26.39
N ASN A 246 4.59 11.94 -26.54
CA ASN A 246 5.27 11.67 -27.81
C ASN A 246 5.29 10.18 -28.21
N LYS A 247 4.30 9.38 -27.78
CA LYS A 247 4.29 7.94 -28.03
C LYS A 247 4.18 7.62 -29.55
N PRO A 248 4.89 6.60 -30.06
CA PRO A 248 4.74 6.14 -31.45
C PRO A 248 3.30 5.69 -31.79
N VAL A 249 2.96 5.73 -33.08
CA VAL A 249 1.68 5.17 -33.59
C VAL A 249 1.61 3.68 -33.27
N GLY A 250 0.46 3.23 -32.75
CA GLY A 250 0.23 1.83 -32.36
C GLY A 250 0.73 1.44 -30.97
N MET A 251 1.56 2.26 -30.31
CA MET A 251 1.95 2.01 -28.91
C MET A 251 0.88 2.49 -27.95
N ASN A 252 0.54 1.65 -26.98
CA ASN A 252 -0.32 2.01 -25.85
C ASN A 252 0.52 2.20 -24.58
N ILE A 253 0.09 3.14 -23.74
CA ILE A 253 0.66 3.36 -22.41
C ILE A 253 -0.38 2.85 -21.42
N TYR A 254 -0.14 1.67 -20.88
CA TYR A 254 -0.98 1.09 -19.85
C TYR A 254 -0.46 1.48 -18.45
N PRO A 255 -1.33 1.40 -17.43
CA PRO A 255 -0.89 1.54 -16.06
C PRO A 255 0.07 0.43 -15.64
N PHE A 256 0.92 0.75 -14.69
CA PHE A 256 1.70 -0.19 -13.90
C PHE A 256 0.91 -0.49 -12.62
N ASP A 257 0.63 -1.75 -12.37
CA ASP A 257 0.15 -2.22 -11.07
C ASP A 257 1.33 -2.30 -10.11
N MET A 258 1.31 -1.49 -9.05
CA MET A 258 2.39 -1.45 -8.06
C MET A 258 2.32 -2.64 -7.08
N GLY A 259 1.25 -3.45 -7.13
CA GLY A 259 1.03 -4.57 -6.20
C GLY A 259 0.72 -4.15 -4.77
N ILE A 260 0.59 -2.84 -4.51
CA ILE A 260 0.35 -2.27 -3.18
C ILE A 260 -1.12 -1.87 -3.08
N SER A 261 -1.84 -2.37 -2.07
CA SER A 261 -3.23 -2.00 -1.84
C SER A 261 -3.39 -0.48 -1.72
N SER A 262 -4.44 0.06 -2.35
CA SER A 262 -4.80 1.48 -2.22
C SER A 262 -5.19 1.86 -0.79
N GLY A 263 -5.69 0.92 0.01
CA GLY A 263 -6.36 1.20 1.28
C GLY A 263 -7.89 1.31 1.12
N LYS A 264 -8.57 1.67 2.21
CA LYS A 264 -10.04 1.73 2.27
C LYS A 264 -10.57 2.97 1.54
N HIS A 265 -10.12 4.16 1.95
CA HIS A 265 -10.52 5.46 1.39
C HIS A 265 -9.33 6.45 1.37
N PRO A 266 -8.30 6.20 0.54
CA PRO A 266 -7.16 7.11 0.35
C PRO A 266 -7.55 8.40 -0.39
N LEU A 267 -8.27 9.32 0.27
CA LEU A 267 -8.79 10.55 -0.34
C LEU A 267 -7.70 11.43 -0.95
N ASN A 268 -6.49 11.34 -0.39
CA ASN A 268 -5.33 12.11 -0.78
C ASN A 268 -4.08 11.23 -0.82
N ILE A 269 -3.35 11.27 -1.93
CA ILE A 269 -2.00 10.73 -2.04
C ILE A 269 -1.07 11.87 -2.46
N VAL A 270 0.09 12.01 -1.84
CA VAL A 270 1.04 13.11 -2.12
C VAL A 270 2.43 12.54 -2.34
N TYR A 271 3.18 13.13 -3.27
CA TYR A 271 4.51 12.66 -3.62
C TYR A 271 5.58 13.63 -3.11
N SER A 272 6.64 13.08 -2.53
CA SER A 272 7.88 13.79 -2.26
C SER A 272 9.02 12.80 -2.40
N GLU A 273 9.96 13.06 -3.31
CA GLU A 273 11.05 12.14 -3.64
C GLU A 273 11.74 11.62 -2.37
N PRO A 274 11.90 10.29 -2.20
CA PRO A 274 11.66 9.21 -3.17
C PRO A 274 10.32 8.47 -2.99
N SER A 275 9.35 9.06 -2.28
CA SER A 275 8.20 8.33 -1.75
C SER A 275 6.84 8.96 -2.06
N LEU A 276 5.86 8.07 -2.16
CA LEU A 276 4.45 8.39 -2.17
C LEU A 276 3.90 8.22 -0.75
N TYR A 277 3.12 9.18 -0.28
CA TYR A 277 2.45 9.17 1.01
C TYR A 277 0.95 9.05 0.76
N ILE A 278 0.35 7.97 1.27
CA ILE A 278 -1.04 7.60 1.03
C ILE A 278 -1.80 7.86 2.32
N LEU A 279 -2.68 8.86 2.33
CA LEU A 279 -3.50 9.23 3.49
C LEU A 279 -4.86 8.55 3.34
N ASP A 280 -5.01 7.42 4.04
CA ASP A 280 -6.22 6.61 4.08
C ASP A 280 -7.04 6.95 5.34
N CYS A 281 -8.21 7.53 5.14
CA CYS A 281 -9.11 7.91 6.23
C CYS A 281 -9.90 6.73 6.81
N GLY A 282 -9.57 5.50 6.42
CA GLY A 282 -10.13 4.31 7.02
C GLY A 282 -11.58 4.07 6.59
N GLN A 283 -12.30 3.24 7.33
CA GLN A 283 -13.68 2.89 7.02
C GLN A 283 -14.66 3.99 7.43
N GLN A 284 -14.42 4.61 8.58
CA GLN A 284 -15.35 5.51 9.26
C GLN A 284 -15.05 6.98 8.93
N PHE A 285 -15.03 7.29 7.63
CA PHE A 285 -14.73 8.65 7.17
C PHE A 285 -15.94 9.59 7.24
N THR A 286 -17.15 9.06 7.40
CA THR A 286 -18.38 9.83 7.66
C THR A 286 -18.69 9.92 9.15
N TYR A 287 -19.68 10.76 9.53
CA TYR A 287 -20.11 10.82 10.91
C TYR A 287 -20.65 9.46 11.40
N VAL A 288 -20.09 8.97 12.50
CA VAL A 288 -20.53 7.79 13.25
C VAL A 288 -20.54 8.10 14.74
N ASP A 289 -21.36 7.38 15.51
CA ASP A 289 -21.31 7.47 16.97
C ASP A 289 -20.17 6.59 17.51
N ASP A 290 -19.01 7.21 17.77
CA ASP A 290 -17.82 6.56 18.34
C ASP A 290 -17.67 6.90 19.83
N ALA A 291 -18.69 6.56 20.63
CA ALA A 291 -18.71 6.84 22.07
C ALA A 291 -17.52 6.24 22.83
N ALA A 292 -16.98 5.12 22.35
CA ALA A 292 -15.83 4.45 22.96
C ALA A 292 -14.47 5.02 22.48
N GLY A 293 -14.45 5.76 21.38
CA GLY A 293 -13.22 6.34 20.81
C GLY A 293 -12.25 5.30 20.29
N ILE A 294 -12.75 4.20 19.72
CA ILE A 294 -11.95 3.04 19.27
C ILE A 294 -12.23 2.63 17.82
N LEU A 295 -13.07 3.37 17.11
CA LEU A 295 -13.48 3.01 15.75
C LEU A 295 -12.52 3.53 14.66
N GLY A 296 -11.44 4.21 15.04
CA GLY A 296 -10.38 4.66 14.13
C GLY A 296 -9.61 3.50 13.55
N ASP A 297 -9.40 3.55 12.23
CA ASP A 297 -8.65 2.55 11.47
C ASP A 297 -7.83 3.14 10.31
N GLY A 298 -7.80 4.47 10.22
CA GLY A 298 -7.05 5.22 9.24
C GLY A 298 -5.54 5.20 9.47
N ARG A 299 -4.80 5.44 8.40
CA ARG A 299 -3.33 5.36 8.36
C ARG A 299 -2.73 6.26 7.30
N ILE A 300 -1.48 6.63 7.52
CA ILE A 300 -0.60 7.20 6.51
C ILE A 300 0.42 6.12 6.15
N THR A 301 0.37 5.65 4.91
CA THR A 301 1.31 4.67 4.36
C THR A 301 2.36 5.37 3.51
N VAL A 302 3.61 4.94 3.58
CA VAL A 302 4.70 5.40 2.71
C VAL A 302 5.09 4.27 1.79
N MET A 303 5.05 4.55 0.49
CA MET A 303 5.47 3.64 -0.58
C MET A 303 6.68 4.25 -1.27
N SER A 304 7.74 3.48 -1.53
CA SER A 304 8.78 3.89 -2.46
C SER A 304 8.18 4.08 -3.85
N LYS A 305 8.73 4.97 -4.68
CA LYS A 305 8.19 5.23 -6.02
C LYS A 305 8.05 3.98 -6.90
N ASP A 306 8.88 2.97 -6.68
CA ASP A 306 8.87 1.68 -7.38
C ASP A 306 8.00 0.60 -6.72
N GLY A 307 7.36 0.90 -5.58
CA GLY A 307 6.52 -0.05 -4.84
C GLY A 307 7.29 -1.14 -4.09
N SER A 308 8.63 -1.19 -4.18
CA SER A 308 9.45 -2.24 -3.55
C SER A 308 9.45 -2.17 -2.02
N LYS A 309 9.16 -1.00 -1.45
CA LYS A 309 9.09 -0.79 -0.01
C LYS A 309 7.78 -0.10 0.37
N VAL A 310 7.10 -0.69 1.34
CA VAL A 310 5.89 -0.12 1.96
C VAL A 310 6.05 -0.12 3.47
N GLU A 311 5.79 1.04 4.09
CA GLU A 311 5.88 1.23 5.53
C GLU A 311 4.68 1.99 6.05
N THR A 312 4.32 1.77 7.32
CA THR A 312 3.37 2.66 8.00
C THR A 312 4.13 3.87 8.53
N MET A 313 3.69 5.09 8.20
CA MET A 313 4.19 6.32 8.82
C MET A 313 3.48 6.55 10.16
N LEU A 314 2.15 6.59 10.12
CA LEU A 314 1.29 6.94 11.23
C LEU A 314 0.01 6.09 11.17
N SER A 315 -0.46 5.59 12.30
CA SER A 315 -1.73 4.86 12.41
C SER A 315 -2.59 5.43 13.53
N ASN A 316 -3.89 5.49 13.31
CA ASN A 316 -4.90 5.78 14.32
C ASN A 316 -5.77 4.53 14.63
N VAL A 317 -5.26 3.33 14.32
CA VAL A 317 -5.97 2.08 14.58
C VAL A 317 -6.24 1.91 16.08
N GLY A 318 -7.51 1.74 16.44
CA GLY A 318 -7.96 1.63 17.82
C GLY A 318 -8.09 2.98 18.56
N GLY A 319 -7.87 4.10 17.86
CA GLY A 319 -8.18 5.45 18.34
C GLY A 319 -9.58 5.90 17.92
N ALA A 320 -9.89 7.18 18.10
CA ALA A 320 -11.20 7.72 17.72
C ALA A 320 -11.30 7.87 16.19
N ALA A 321 -12.44 7.48 15.59
CA ALA A 321 -12.66 7.53 14.14
C ALA A 321 -12.34 8.91 13.53
N PHE A 322 -12.70 9.99 14.22
CA PHE A 322 -12.52 11.34 13.70
C PHE A 322 -11.08 11.85 13.74
N ASN A 323 -10.14 11.08 14.30
CA ASN A 323 -8.71 11.35 14.26
C ASN A 323 -8.00 10.71 13.05
N ASP A 324 -8.72 9.94 12.23
CA ASP A 324 -8.15 9.34 11.03
C ASP A 324 -7.62 10.43 10.07
N PRO A 325 -6.46 10.20 9.43
CA PRO A 325 -5.85 11.16 8.51
C PRO A 325 -6.74 11.34 7.27
N PHE A 326 -6.96 12.59 6.87
CA PHE A 326 -7.96 12.94 5.85
C PHE A 326 -7.32 13.53 4.59
N TYR A 327 -6.80 14.75 4.67
CA TYR A 327 -6.12 15.43 3.57
C TYR A 327 -4.72 15.84 4.00
N GLY A 328 -3.80 15.90 3.04
CA GLY A 328 -2.40 16.18 3.29
C GLY A 328 -1.80 17.18 2.32
N TYR A 329 -0.73 17.81 2.78
CA TYR A 329 0.09 18.74 2.02
C TYR A 329 1.53 18.64 2.49
N ILE A 330 2.48 18.54 1.55
CA ILE A 330 3.91 18.49 1.87
C ILE A 330 4.52 19.86 1.63
N GLU A 331 5.25 20.36 2.62
CA GLU A 331 6.11 21.54 2.51
C GLU A 331 7.42 21.28 3.26
N GLY A 332 8.54 21.39 2.53
CA GLY A 332 9.86 21.07 3.06
C GLY A 332 9.94 19.61 3.53
N SER A 333 10.37 19.40 4.77
CA SER A 333 10.54 18.07 5.38
C SER A 333 9.33 17.58 6.18
N ASN A 334 8.18 18.23 6.05
CA ASN A 334 6.98 17.90 6.82
C ASN A 334 5.81 17.52 5.90
N LEU A 335 5.08 16.49 6.32
CA LEU A 335 3.71 16.24 5.88
C LEU A 335 2.76 16.90 6.88
N TYR A 336 2.01 17.88 6.42
CA TYR A 336 0.85 18.42 7.12
C TYR A 336 -0.35 17.55 6.78
N PHE A 337 -1.12 17.14 7.77
CA PHE A 337 -2.31 16.32 7.56
C PHE A 337 -3.45 16.77 8.45
N SER A 338 -4.66 16.81 7.90
CA SER A 338 -5.87 17.07 8.66
C SER A 338 -6.48 15.77 9.17
N ASN A 339 -7.24 15.87 10.26
CA ASN A 339 -8.27 14.88 10.55
C ASN A 339 -9.60 15.30 9.90
N ARG A 340 -10.71 14.61 10.23
CA ARG A 340 -12.02 14.90 9.63
C ARG A 340 -12.53 16.34 9.84
N ASN A 341 -12.40 16.91 11.06
CA ASN A 341 -13.14 18.15 11.41
C ASN A 341 -12.54 19.02 12.53
N THR A 342 -11.32 18.76 12.98
CA THR A 342 -10.71 19.52 14.10
C THR A 342 -9.62 20.47 13.62
N GLY A 343 -8.63 19.94 12.90
CA GLY A 343 -7.39 20.68 12.66
C GLY A 343 -6.45 19.98 11.70
N ILE A 344 -5.29 20.62 11.52
CA ILE A 344 -4.14 20.11 10.80
C ILE A 344 -3.03 19.88 11.82
N SER A 345 -2.43 18.70 11.81
CA SER A 345 -1.19 18.36 12.50
C SER A 345 -0.06 18.23 11.47
N LYS A 346 1.18 18.02 11.95
CA LYS A 346 2.31 17.75 11.07
C LYS A 346 3.17 16.61 11.59
N ILE A 347 3.83 15.92 10.67
CA ILE A 347 4.78 14.85 10.94
C ILE A 347 5.97 14.98 9.99
N GLY A 348 7.18 14.67 10.46
CA GLY A 348 8.37 14.67 9.61
C GLY A 348 8.33 13.55 8.59
N LEU A 349 8.80 13.79 7.36
CA LEU A 349 8.77 12.80 6.27
C LEU A 349 9.58 11.53 6.55
N ASN A 350 10.52 11.59 7.51
CA ASN A 350 11.37 10.46 7.92
C ASN A 350 10.76 9.61 9.06
N GLU A 351 9.65 10.05 9.66
CA GLU A 351 9.01 9.33 10.76
C GLU A 351 8.32 8.05 10.28
N ARG A 352 8.38 6.97 11.06
CA ARG A 352 7.76 5.67 10.75
C ARG A 352 7.18 5.04 12.01
N ASN A 353 6.18 4.17 11.80
CA ASN A 353 5.56 3.33 12.82
C ASN A 353 5.03 4.10 14.03
N LYS A 354 4.47 5.30 13.80
CA LYS A 354 3.89 6.15 14.85
C LYS A 354 2.43 5.81 15.09
N VAL A 355 1.98 6.02 16.32
CA VAL A 355 0.57 5.98 16.69
C VAL A 355 0.10 7.40 16.92
N PHE A 356 -1.01 7.80 16.29
CA PHE A 356 -1.49 9.16 16.41
C PHE A 356 -1.91 9.48 17.85
N SER A 357 -1.36 10.57 18.37
CA SER A 357 -1.85 11.23 19.57
C SER A 357 -1.60 12.73 19.42
N THR A 358 -2.50 13.56 19.96
CA THR A 358 -2.31 15.02 19.96
C THR A 358 -1.19 15.47 20.89
N THR A 359 -0.73 14.60 21.80
CA THR A 359 0.44 14.84 22.64
C THR A 359 1.74 14.76 21.84
N GLU A 360 1.90 13.74 21.00
CA GLU A 360 3.09 13.59 20.15
C GLU A 360 3.01 14.45 18.88
N PHE A 361 1.81 14.58 18.31
CA PHE A 361 1.54 15.34 17.09
C PHE A 361 0.54 16.46 17.37
N PRO A 362 0.96 17.52 18.10
CA PRO A 362 0.09 18.63 18.43
C PRO A 362 -0.43 19.31 17.18
N TRP A 363 -1.59 19.95 17.32
CA TRP A 363 -2.21 20.69 16.23
C TRP A 363 -1.28 21.81 15.77
N TYR A 364 -1.02 21.84 14.47
CA TYR A 364 -0.42 22.99 13.80
C TYR A 364 -1.41 24.16 13.74
N VAL A 365 -2.66 23.84 13.40
CA VAL A 365 -3.79 24.78 13.44
C VAL A 365 -5.09 24.03 13.69
N GLN A 366 -5.99 24.62 14.46
CA GLN A 366 -7.34 24.11 14.69
C GLN A 366 -8.37 25.11 14.18
N ASN A 367 -9.59 24.62 13.92
CA ASN A 367 -10.72 25.49 13.62
C ASN A 367 -10.89 26.60 14.69
N ALA A 368 -10.66 26.26 15.96
CA ALA A 368 -10.84 27.15 17.10
C ALA A 368 -9.66 28.11 17.34
N THR A 369 -8.53 27.94 16.67
CA THR A 369 -7.33 28.81 16.81
C THR A 369 -7.19 29.80 15.66
N LEU A 370 -8.27 30.04 14.91
CA LEU A 370 -8.34 31.03 13.84
C LEU A 370 -9.56 31.91 14.05
N GLY A 371 -9.41 33.21 13.79
CA GLY A 371 -10.47 34.23 13.94
C GLY A 371 -11.74 34.03 13.09
N TYR A 372 -11.83 32.92 12.36
CA TYR A 372 -13.05 32.44 11.70
C TYR A 372 -13.97 31.63 12.62
N TYR A 373 -13.50 31.19 13.79
CA TYR A 373 -14.33 30.44 14.74
C TYR A 373 -15.43 31.32 15.33
N ASN A 374 -16.69 30.88 15.16
CA ASN A 374 -17.91 31.66 15.41
C ASN A 374 -18.03 32.94 14.56
N ASN A 375 -17.23 33.03 13.49
CA ASN A 375 -17.16 34.18 12.58
C ASN A 375 -16.90 33.70 11.13
N GLY A 376 -17.73 32.75 10.68
CA GLY A 376 -17.62 32.12 9.36
C GLY A 376 -17.71 30.60 9.41
N TRP A 377 -17.16 29.97 10.45
CA TRP A 377 -17.36 28.55 10.75
C TRP A 377 -17.60 28.28 12.23
N SER A 378 -17.93 27.05 12.59
CA SER A 378 -18.21 26.65 13.98
C SER A 378 -17.74 25.22 14.27
N TYR A 379 -18.04 24.71 15.47
CA TYR A 379 -17.78 23.32 15.84
C TYR A 379 -18.33 22.34 14.78
N GLY A 380 -17.54 21.31 14.47
CA GLY A 380 -17.86 20.34 13.43
C GLY A 380 -17.60 20.84 11.99
N SER A 381 -16.94 21.98 11.81
CA SER A 381 -16.52 22.43 10.47
C SER A 381 -15.56 21.43 9.83
N MET A 382 -15.99 20.87 8.72
CA MET A 382 -15.36 19.72 8.09
C MET A 382 -14.18 20.08 7.22
N ASN A 383 -13.12 19.28 7.31
CA ASN A 383 -11.88 19.48 6.58
C ASN A 383 -11.97 18.82 5.21
N ALA A 384 -11.65 19.60 4.17
CA ALA A 384 -11.35 19.09 2.84
C ALA A 384 -9.91 19.46 2.45
N CYS A 385 -9.59 19.41 1.15
CA CYS A 385 -8.28 19.75 0.63
C CYS A 385 -7.75 21.09 1.18
N PHE A 386 -6.44 21.14 1.44
CA PHE A 386 -5.75 22.37 1.76
C PHE A 386 -4.38 22.41 1.09
N THR A 387 -3.88 23.61 0.86
CA THR A 387 -2.55 23.86 0.30
C THR A 387 -2.09 25.26 0.68
N LYS A 388 -0.84 25.61 0.34
CA LYS A 388 -0.28 26.94 0.55
C LYS A 388 0.09 27.56 -0.78
N ILE A 389 -0.40 28.77 -1.04
CA ILE A 389 -0.12 29.56 -2.25
C ILE A 389 0.48 30.89 -1.80
N ASN A 390 1.70 31.17 -2.23
CA ASN A 390 2.42 32.41 -1.90
C ASN A 390 2.42 32.74 -0.39
N GLY A 391 2.67 31.72 0.44
CA GLY A 391 2.71 31.86 1.91
C GLY A 391 1.35 31.92 2.62
N THR A 392 0.24 31.89 1.87
CA THR A 392 -1.12 31.89 2.41
C THR A 392 -1.72 30.50 2.30
N TRP A 393 -2.27 29.97 3.39
CA TRP A 393 -3.03 28.73 3.41
C TRP A 393 -4.39 28.92 2.73
N TYR A 394 -4.82 27.91 1.98
CA TYR A 394 -6.13 27.82 1.36
C TYR A 394 -6.76 26.53 1.87
N TRP A 395 -7.73 26.62 2.78
CA TRP A 395 -8.34 25.47 3.43
C TRP A 395 -9.81 25.32 3.06
N CYS A 396 -10.13 24.30 2.28
CA CYS A 396 -11.49 23.98 1.90
C CYS A 396 -12.30 23.46 3.10
N LYS A 397 -13.52 23.97 3.23
CA LYS A 397 -14.51 23.52 4.20
C LYS A 397 -15.84 23.26 3.51
N THR A 398 -16.48 22.16 3.89
CA THR A 398 -17.68 21.62 3.21
C THR A 398 -18.90 21.47 4.14
N TYR A 399 -18.77 21.84 5.41
CA TYR A 399 -19.87 21.79 6.39
C TYR A 399 -19.61 22.74 7.57
N ASN A 400 -20.66 23.23 8.23
CA ASN A 400 -20.61 24.18 9.36
C ASN A 400 -19.66 25.37 9.14
N GLY A 401 -19.86 26.03 7.99
CA GLY A 401 -18.99 27.07 7.44
C GLY A 401 -18.32 26.55 6.18
N THR A 402 -18.76 27.03 5.02
CA THR A 402 -18.37 26.48 3.71
C THR A 402 -17.65 27.52 2.85
N GLY A 403 -16.65 27.07 2.11
CA GLY A 403 -15.79 27.91 1.27
C GLY A 403 -14.32 27.53 1.41
N ILE A 404 -13.44 28.41 0.92
CA ILE A 404 -11.98 28.29 1.04
C ILE A 404 -11.51 29.39 1.98
N PHE A 405 -11.21 29.01 3.22
CA PHE A 405 -10.75 29.93 4.25
C PHE A 405 -9.24 30.11 4.14
N ARG A 406 -8.81 31.37 4.18
CA ARG A 406 -7.40 31.71 3.94
C ARG A 406 -6.78 32.40 5.13
N PHE A 407 -5.53 32.06 5.42
CA PHE A 407 -4.79 32.58 6.56
C PHE A 407 -3.29 32.40 6.35
N THR A 408 -2.48 33.19 7.04
CA THR A 408 -1.03 33.04 7.14
C THR A 408 -0.67 32.36 8.44
N ASP A 409 0.58 31.92 8.60
CA ASP A 409 1.03 31.33 9.87
C ASP A 409 0.91 32.33 11.04
N GLY A 410 1.00 33.64 10.77
CA GLY A 410 0.85 34.69 11.78
C GLY A 410 -0.59 34.89 12.26
N ASP A 411 -1.58 34.35 11.56
CA ASP A 411 -2.98 34.40 11.97
C ASP A 411 -3.37 33.26 12.95
N ILE A 412 -2.49 32.28 13.14
CA ILE A 412 -2.74 31.12 14.01
C ILE A 412 -2.54 31.56 15.47
N LEU A 413 -3.62 31.47 16.24
CA LEU A 413 -3.61 31.84 17.66
C LEU A 413 -2.97 30.74 18.52
N PRO A 414 -2.26 31.10 19.61
CA PRO A 414 -1.61 30.13 20.48
C PRO A 414 -2.59 29.30 21.32
N ALA A 415 -3.86 29.70 21.38
CA ALA A 415 -4.92 29.01 22.11
C ALA A 415 -6.27 29.19 21.42
N ALA A 416 -7.23 28.32 21.77
CA ALA A 416 -8.58 28.38 21.26
C ALA A 416 -9.29 29.70 21.65
N ILE A 417 -10.08 30.23 20.73
CA ILE A 417 -10.85 31.47 20.92
C ILE A 417 -11.94 31.25 21.97
N THR A 418 -11.94 32.10 23.00
CA THR A 418 -12.96 32.12 24.06
C THR A 418 -13.93 33.30 23.94
N GLY A 419 -13.67 34.25 23.03
CA GLY A 419 -14.47 35.45 22.76
C GLY A 419 -14.06 36.09 21.43
N GLY A 420 -14.92 36.92 20.82
CA GLY A 420 -14.75 37.39 19.43
C GLY A 420 -13.33 37.85 19.06
N HIS A 421 -12.80 37.32 17.95
CA HIS A 421 -11.49 37.64 17.40
C HIS A 421 -11.65 38.09 15.93
N PRO A 422 -10.88 39.08 15.44
CA PRO A 422 -10.91 39.45 14.03
C PRO A 422 -10.58 38.26 13.13
N ALA A 423 -11.33 38.12 12.03
CA ALA A 423 -11.01 37.15 10.99
C ALA A 423 -9.68 37.52 10.30
N PRO A 424 -8.89 36.52 9.84
CA PRO A 424 -7.71 36.75 9.02
C PRO A 424 -8.00 37.64 7.81
N SER A 425 -7.08 38.56 7.50
CA SER A 425 -7.26 39.57 6.44
C SER A 425 -7.34 38.96 5.03
N ALA A 426 -6.78 37.76 4.84
CA ALA A 426 -6.88 37.02 3.60
C ALA A 426 -8.32 36.60 3.26
N GLY A 427 -9.23 36.55 4.25
CA GLY A 427 -10.66 36.32 4.05
C GLY A 427 -11.03 34.96 3.44
N VAL A 428 -12.32 34.81 3.11
CA VAL A 428 -12.89 33.56 2.58
C VAL A 428 -13.18 33.70 1.09
N ALA A 429 -12.65 32.79 0.27
CA ALA A 429 -13.03 32.65 -1.13
C ALA A 429 -14.15 31.62 -1.27
N LEU A 430 -15.02 31.76 -2.27
CA LEU A 430 -16.16 30.86 -2.50
C LEU A 430 -17.07 30.70 -1.26
N SER A 431 -17.25 31.77 -0.49
CA SER A 431 -18.02 31.75 0.76
C SER A 431 -19.45 31.24 0.51
N GLY A 432 -19.89 30.24 1.27
CA GLY A 432 -21.22 29.63 1.11
C GLY A 432 -21.30 28.58 0.00
N MET A 433 -20.18 28.26 -0.66
CA MET A 433 -20.07 27.16 -1.64
C MET A 433 -19.32 25.99 -1.02
N ASN A 434 -19.38 24.82 -1.66
CA ASN A 434 -18.82 23.55 -1.19
C ASN A 434 -17.63 23.14 -2.07
N PRO A 435 -16.46 23.78 -1.89
CA PRO A 435 -15.24 23.38 -2.58
C PRO A 435 -14.67 22.11 -1.96
N LYS A 436 -14.19 21.18 -2.79
CA LYS A 436 -13.63 19.89 -2.30
C LYS A 436 -12.14 19.77 -2.50
N SER A 437 -11.63 20.14 -3.67
CA SER A 437 -10.22 20.05 -4.03
C SER A 437 -9.74 21.29 -4.76
N LEU A 438 -8.45 21.60 -4.64
CA LEU A 438 -7.78 22.62 -5.44
C LEU A 438 -6.32 22.28 -5.75
N VAL A 439 -5.77 22.86 -6.81
CA VAL A 439 -4.33 22.82 -7.11
C VAL A 439 -3.90 24.14 -7.75
N TRP A 440 -2.68 24.57 -7.42
CA TRP A 440 -2.07 25.80 -7.94
C TRP A 440 -1.03 25.48 -9.00
N ASP A 441 -1.23 26.02 -10.19
CA ASP A 441 -0.23 26.03 -11.26
C ASP A 441 0.63 27.29 -11.13
N SER A 442 1.72 27.19 -10.39
CA SER A 442 2.65 28.30 -10.17
C SER A 442 3.34 28.77 -11.45
N LYS A 443 3.47 27.92 -12.46
CA LYS A 443 4.14 28.26 -13.72
C LYS A 443 3.24 29.05 -14.65
N ASN A 444 1.97 28.64 -14.78
CA ASN A 444 1.01 29.31 -15.66
C ASN A 444 0.11 30.32 -14.93
N GLN A 445 0.20 30.41 -13.60
CA GLN A 445 -0.54 31.33 -12.73
C GLN A 445 -2.07 31.09 -12.75
N PHE A 446 -2.48 29.82 -12.75
CA PHE A 446 -3.89 29.41 -12.69
C PHE A 446 -4.17 28.56 -11.46
N ILE A 447 -5.35 28.77 -10.87
CA ILE A 447 -5.91 27.91 -9.83
C ILE A 447 -6.99 27.04 -10.44
N TYR A 448 -6.95 25.76 -10.11
CA TYR A 448 -7.96 24.77 -10.46
C TYR A 448 -8.66 24.33 -9.18
N PHE A 449 -9.98 24.22 -9.21
CA PHE A 449 -10.74 23.83 -8.04
C PHE A 449 -12.06 23.18 -8.40
N THR A 450 -12.59 22.38 -7.49
CA THR A 450 -13.87 21.70 -7.67
C THR A 450 -14.92 22.26 -6.74
N VAL A 451 -16.15 22.39 -7.23
CA VAL A 451 -17.33 22.80 -6.45
C VAL A 451 -18.39 21.70 -6.54
N TYR A 452 -19.10 21.43 -5.45
CA TYR A 452 -20.06 20.31 -5.33
C TYR A 452 -21.51 20.80 -5.11
N ASP A 453 -21.75 22.11 -5.23
CA ASP A 453 -23.09 22.67 -5.11
C ASP A 453 -23.99 22.28 -6.27
N THR A 454 -25.21 21.86 -5.96
CA THR A 454 -26.22 21.46 -6.95
C THR A 454 -26.40 22.51 -8.06
N GLY A 455 -26.25 22.08 -9.32
CA GLY A 455 -26.32 22.92 -10.52
C GLY A 455 -25.00 23.62 -10.88
N TYR A 456 -24.01 23.61 -9.98
CA TYR A 456 -22.68 24.20 -10.13
C TYR A 456 -21.58 23.17 -9.87
N GLU A 457 -21.88 21.88 -9.98
CA GLU A 457 -20.89 20.85 -9.72
C GLU A 457 -19.90 20.76 -10.87
N GLY A 458 -18.61 20.62 -10.56
CA GLY A 458 -17.59 20.31 -11.53
C GLY A 458 -16.23 20.94 -11.24
N LEU A 459 -15.41 21.02 -12.29
CA LEU A 459 -14.06 21.55 -12.26
C LEU A 459 -14.01 22.95 -12.87
N TYR A 460 -13.29 23.85 -12.22
CA TYR A 460 -13.16 25.25 -12.58
C TYR A 460 -11.70 25.65 -12.70
N ARG A 461 -11.42 26.66 -13.54
CA ARG A 461 -10.09 27.23 -13.73
C ARG A 461 -10.16 28.74 -13.92
N CYS A 462 -9.36 29.49 -13.16
CA CYS A 462 -9.24 30.94 -13.31
C CYS A 462 -7.90 31.44 -12.76
N THR A 463 -7.58 32.72 -12.94
CA THR A 463 -6.42 33.35 -12.27
C THR A 463 -6.74 33.63 -10.80
N LEU A 464 -5.73 33.90 -9.96
CA LEU A 464 -5.98 34.24 -8.55
C LEU A 464 -6.82 35.52 -8.38
N THR A 465 -6.64 36.53 -9.24
CA THR A 465 -7.47 37.74 -9.21
C THR A 465 -8.94 37.39 -9.49
N GLN A 466 -9.20 36.67 -10.58
CA GLN A 466 -10.56 36.22 -10.93
C GLN A 466 -11.16 35.35 -9.83
N PHE A 467 -10.36 34.46 -9.24
CA PHE A 467 -10.78 33.60 -8.14
C PHE A 467 -11.27 34.40 -6.93
N ASN A 468 -10.57 35.48 -6.59
CA ASN A 468 -10.97 36.38 -5.52
C ASN A 468 -12.27 37.13 -5.85
N ASP A 469 -12.43 37.53 -7.11
CA ASP A 469 -13.60 38.29 -7.59
C ASP A 469 -14.89 37.44 -7.66
N ILE A 470 -14.80 36.11 -7.65
CA ILE A 470 -15.98 35.22 -7.63
C ILE A 470 -16.86 35.51 -6.40
N GLY A 471 -16.25 35.76 -5.24
CA GLY A 471 -16.96 36.01 -3.98
C GLY A 471 -17.85 34.83 -3.55
N GLY A 472 -18.99 35.14 -2.94
CA GLY A 472 -19.99 34.14 -2.48
C GLY A 472 -21.13 33.85 -3.45
N THR A 473 -21.12 34.45 -4.64
CA THR A 473 -22.23 34.35 -5.60
C THR A 473 -22.00 33.23 -6.62
N LYS A 474 -22.74 32.13 -6.52
CA LYS A 474 -22.52 30.90 -7.34
C LYS A 474 -22.56 31.14 -8.85
N SER A 475 -23.42 32.04 -9.34
CA SER A 475 -23.51 32.34 -10.78
C SER A 475 -22.22 32.92 -11.37
N ASN A 476 -21.34 33.49 -10.55
CA ASN A 476 -20.04 34.01 -11.00
C ASN A 476 -19.09 32.89 -11.46
N LEU A 477 -19.33 31.64 -11.02
CA LEU A 477 -18.55 30.46 -11.40
C LEU A 477 -18.70 30.09 -12.88
N THR A 478 -19.86 30.36 -13.47
CA THR A 478 -20.28 29.77 -14.76
C THR A 478 -19.27 29.98 -15.87
N GLN A 479 -18.64 31.16 -15.94
CA GLN A 479 -17.66 31.51 -16.96
C GLN A 479 -16.32 30.75 -16.84
N TYR A 480 -16.04 30.16 -15.68
CA TYR A 480 -14.77 29.48 -15.37
C TYR A 480 -14.89 27.96 -15.42
N LYS A 481 -16.08 27.42 -15.73
CA LYS A 481 -16.36 26.00 -15.73
C LYS A 481 -15.64 25.31 -16.89
N LEU A 482 -14.92 24.24 -16.58
CA LEU A 482 -14.29 23.38 -17.57
C LEU A 482 -15.25 22.29 -18.04
N THR A 483 -15.13 21.90 -19.31
CA THR A 483 -15.98 20.87 -19.93
C THR A 483 -15.16 19.86 -20.71
N THR A 484 -15.77 18.72 -21.00
CA THR A 484 -15.22 17.75 -21.95
C THR A 484 -15.24 18.30 -23.38
N THR A 485 -14.58 17.58 -24.30
CA THR A 485 -14.61 17.87 -25.74
C THR A 485 -16.05 17.89 -26.29
N ASN A 486 -16.94 17.08 -25.73
CA ASN A 486 -18.37 17.06 -26.08
C ASN A 486 -19.21 18.09 -25.31
N ASN A 487 -18.56 19.08 -24.68
CA ASN A 487 -19.19 20.15 -23.89
C ASN A 487 -20.04 19.66 -22.71
N LYS A 488 -19.67 18.51 -22.13
CA LYS A 488 -20.30 17.98 -20.92
C LYS A 488 -19.52 18.40 -19.68
N SER A 489 -20.24 18.58 -18.57
CA SER A 489 -19.65 18.82 -17.25
C SER A 489 -19.12 17.52 -16.65
N VAL A 490 -18.02 17.58 -15.90
CA VAL A 490 -17.59 16.49 -15.02
C VAL A 490 -18.31 16.59 -13.68
N THR A 491 -19.54 16.10 -13.61
CA THR A 491 -20.37 16.22 -12.40
C THR A 491 -20.02 15.12 -11.39
N PRO A 492 -19.39 15.44 -10.23
CA PRO A 492 -19.13 14.48 -9.16
C PRO A 492 -20.42 13.97 -8.52
N ILE A 493 -20.39 12.75 -7.96
CA ILE A 493 -21.47 12.24 -7.09
C ILE A 493 -21.56 13.10 -5.83
N THR A 494 -22.76 13.59 -5.56
CA THR A 494 -23.10 14.38 -4.36
C THR A 494 -24.43 13.93 -3.73
N GLU A 495 -24.90 12.73 -4.10
CA GLU A 495 -26.20 12.20 -3.71
C GLU A 495 -26.06 10.94 -2.86
N THR A 496 -26.79 10.90 -1.73
CA THR A 496 -26.85 9.74 -0.84
C THR A 496 -27.35 8.51 -1.59
N GLY A 497 -26.66 7.37 -1.43
CA GLY A 497 -27.02 6.10 -2.06
C GLY A 497 -26.51 5.93 -3.49
N LYS A 498 -25.92 6.96 -4.11
CA LYS A 498 -25.28 6.85 -5.44
C LYS A 498 -23.75 6.72 -5.39
N GLY A 499 -23.13 6.91 -4.23
CA GLY A 499 -21.69 6.78 -4.03
C GLY A 499 -21.32 6.71 -2.56
N GLU A 500 -20.03 6.87 -2.27
CA GLU A 500 -19.48 6.83 -0.91
C GLU A 500 -19.52 8.23 -0.27
N GLY A 501 -20.03 8.31 0.95
CA GLY A 501 -20.05 9.51 1.78
C GLY A 501 -21.45 10.02 2.13
N SER A 502 -21.46 11.15 2.81
CA SER A 502 -22.64 11.90 3.26
C SER A 502 -22.55 13.36 2.82
N THR A 503 -23.56 14.17 3.13
CA THR A 503 -23.57 15.62 2.84
C THR A 503 -22.29 16.30 3.34
N GLY A 504 -21.56 16.95 2.42
CA GLY A 504 -20.26 17.59 2.68
C GLY A 504 -19.04 16.64 2.55
N GLU A 505 -19.28 15.34 2.46
CA GLU A 505 -18.27 14.28 2.59
C GLU A 505 -18.16 13.37 1.37
N PHE A 506 -19.08 13.48 0.43
CA PHE A 506 -19.09 12.66 -0.78
C PHE A 506 -17.72 12.61 -1.46
N ILE A 507 -17.39 11.41 -1.90
CA ILE A 507 -16.18 11.14 -2.67
C ILE A 507 -16.57 11.22 -4.15
N GLY A 508 -16.22 12.34 -4.78
CA GLY A 508 -16.42 12.58 -6.20
C GLY A 508 -15.08 12.75 -6.92
N ILE A 509 -14.61 13.99 -6.94
CA ILE A 509 -13.25 14.42 -7.25
C ILE A 509 -12.57 14.84 -5.94
N SER A 510 -11.83 13.94 -5.30
CA SER A 510 -11.22 14.21 -3.98
C SER A 510 -9.90 14.97 -4.05
N GLN A 511 -9.17 14.85 -5.16
CA GLN A 511 -7.85 15.46 -5.33
C GLN A 511 -7.62 15.90 -6.79
N LEU A 512 -6.83 16.96 -6.96
CA LEU A 512 -6.26 17.39 -8.23
C LEU A 512 -4.73 17.29 -8.16
N ALA A 513 -4.08 16.85 -9.23
CA ALA A 513 -2.62 16.78 -9.35
C ALA A 513 -2.16 17.41 -10.66
N ILE A 514 -1.09 18.19 -10.63
CA ILE A 514 -0.56 18.90 -11.81
C ILE A 514 0.72 18.25 -12.32
N ASP A 515 0.78 18.06 -13.64
CA ASP A 515 2.04 17.84 -14.35
C ASP A 515 2.66 19.21 -14.69
N GLU A 516 3.72 19.59 -13.99
CA GLU A 516 4.37 20.90 -14.12
C GLU A 516 5.05 21.10 -15.48
N ALA A 517 5.37 20.00 -16.17
CA ALA A 517 5.99 20.07 -17.49
C ALA A 517 4.99 20.59 -18.52
N THR A 518 3.77 20.03 -18.53
CA THR A 518 2.73 20.30 -19.52
C THR A 518 1.73 21.36 -19.07
N GLY A 519 1.45 21.44 -17.76
CA GLY A 519 0.33 22.18 -17.17
C GLY A 519 -1.01 21.42 -17.24
N ASP A 520 -0.97 20.12 -17.54
CA ASP A 520 -2.15 19.26 -17.47
C ASP A 520 -2.51 18.96 -16.01
N VAL A 521 -3.81 18.85 -15.72
CA VAL A 521 -4.32 18.56 -14.37
C VAL A 521 -5.09 17.25 -14.37
N TYR A 522 -4.65 16.31 -13.54
CA TYR A 522 -5.20 14.96 -13.40
C TYR A 522 -6.07 14.85 -12.17
N PHE A 523 -7.12 14.03 -12.25
CA PHE A 523 -8.05 13.80 -11.16
C PHE A 523 -8.88 12.53 -11.37
N GLY A 524 -9.28 11.88 -10.27
CA GLY A 524 -10.31 10.85 -10.31
C GLY A 524 -11.70 11.49 -10.38
N LEU A 525 -12.55 11.02 -11.29
CA LEU A 525 -13.98 11.35 -11.31
C LEU A 525 -14.77 10.13 -10.88
N ARG A 526 -15.61 10.29 -9.85
CA ARG A 526 -16.75 9.42 -9.59
C ARG A 526 -18.01 10.16 -10.02
N SER A 527 -18.57 9.74 -11.15
CA SER A 527 -19.55 10.53 -11.90
C SER A 527 -20.98 10.32 -11.40
N ALA A 528 -21.72 11.42 -11.23
CA ALA A 528 -23.16 11.37 -10.98
C ALA A 528 -23.95 10.97 -12.23
N ASN A 529 -23.39 11.21 -13.42
CA ASN A 529 -24.05 11.03 -14.71
C ASN A 529 -23.21 10.12 -15.63
N PRO A 530 -23.08 8.82 -15.32
CA PRO A 530 -22.21 7.90 -16.05
C PRO A 530 -22.61 7.68 -17.52
N SER A 531 -23.86 7.98 -17.89
CA SER A 531 -24.31 7.98 -19.28
C SER A 531 -23.77 9.14 -20.12
N GLU A 532 -23.36 10.25 -19.48
CA GLU A 532 -22.77 11.40 -20.17
C GLU A 532 -21.25 11.41 -20.08
N VAL A 533 -20.72 11.19 -18.87
CA VAL A 533 -19.29 11.14 -18.58
C VAL A 533 -19.09 10.03 -17.56
N LYS A 534 -18.43 8.93 -17.94
CA LYS A 534 -18.16 7.81 -17.04
C LYS A 534 -17.17 8.20 -15.93
N SER A 535 -17.23 7.51 -14.80
CA SER A 535 -16.15 7.53 -13.81
C SER A 535 -14.83 7.07 -14.43
N GLY A 536 -13.72 7.57 -13.91
CA GLY A 536 -12.40 7.27 -14.46
C GLY A 536 -11.30 8.20 -13.99
N LEU A 537 -10.09 7.93 -14.48
CA LEU A 537 -8.99 8.89 -14.42
C LEU A 537 -9.19 9.92 -15.52
N MET A 538 -9.27 11.19 -15.12
CA MET A 538 -9.53 12.31 -16.00
C MET A 538 -8.29 13.21 -16.09
N ARG A 539 -8.21 13.95 -17.19
CA ARG A 539 -7.22 15.00 -17.41
C ARG A 539 -7.90 16.25 -17.96
N TYR A 540 -7.66 17.40 -17.36
CA TYR A 540 -7.73 18.67 -18.08
C TYR A 540 -6.44 18.80 -18.90
N ASN A 541 -6.60 18.81 -20.22
CA ASN A 541 -5.52 18.96 -21.18
C ASN A 541 -5.36 20.45 -21.51
N LYS A 542 -4.21 21.02 -21.12
CA LYS A 542 -3.91 22.44 -21.33
C LYS A 542 -3.87 22.80 -22.81
N ALA A 543 -3.34 21.92 -23.65
CA ALA A 543 -3.18 22.20 -25.07
C ALA A 543 -4.54 22.36 -25.78
N THR A 544 -5.55 21.58 -25.37
CA THR A 544 -6.90 21.63 -25.97
C THR A 544 -7.89 22.48 -25.16
N ASN A 545 -7.56 22.83 -23.91
CA ASN A 545 -8.47 23.44 -22.94
C ASN A 545 -9.73 22.60 -22.68
N LYS A 546 -9.63 21.27 -22.77
CA LYS A 546 -10.75 20.34 -22.58
C LYS A 546 -10.41 19.26 -21.58
N ILE A 547 -11.45 18.71 -20.98
CA ILE A 547 -11.35 17.53 -20.13
C ILE A 547 -11.53 16.27 -20.99
N GLU A 548 -10.70 15.26 -20.74
CA GLU A 548 -10.75 13.97 -21.40
C GLU A 548 -10.47 12.82 -20.43
N HIS A 549 -10.91 11.63 -20.81
CA HIS A 549 -10.57 10.40 -20.10
C HIS A 549 -9.14 9.99 -20.41
N VAL A 550 -8.41 9.66 -19.36
CA VAL A 550 -7.14 8.93 -19.45
C VAL A 550 -7.42 7.44 -19.31
N ILE A 551 -8.27 7.07 -18.35
CA ILE A 551 -8.74 5.69 -18.12
C ILE A 551 -10.22 5.74 -17.80
N GLU A 552 -11.04 5.04 -18.58
CA GLU A 552 -12.48 4.93 -18.34
C GLU A 552 -12.83 3.77 -17.40
N GLY A 553 -13.93 3.92 -16.65
CA GLY A 553 -14.57 2.81 -15.93
C GLY A 553 -13.91 2.39 -14.63
N VAL A 554 -13.00 3.23 -14.09
CA VAL A 554 -12.31 2.96 -12.83
C VAL A 554 -12.74 3.98 -11.78
N GLU A 555 -13.08 3.51 -10.58
CA GLU A 555 -13.33 4.39 -9.43
C GLU A 555 -12.02 4.72 -8.72
N ILE A 556 -11.70 6.00 -8.64
CA ILE A 556 -10.41 6.49 -8.14
C ILE A 556 -10.64 7.37 -6.90
N TYR A 557 -9.68 7.32 -5.98
CA TYR A 557 -9.58 8.25 -4.85
C TYR A 557 -8.52 9.33 -5.14
N GLY A 558 -7.41 9.35 -4.40
CA GLY A 558 -6.29 10.27 -4.58
C GLY A 558 -5.50 10.07 -5.87
N VAL A 559 -4.86 11.15 -6.33
CA VAL A 559 -3.94 11.20 -7.47
C VAL A 559 -2.71 12.03 -7.13
N ALA A 560 -1.52 11.66 -7.61
CA ALA A 560 -0.29 12.45 -7.43
C ALA A 560 0.61 12.36 -8.66
N VAL A 561 1.31 13.44 -8.98
CA VAL A 561 2.31 13.43 -10.06
C VAL A 561 3.70 13.50 -9.45
N ASN A 562 4.55 12.54 -9.79
CA ASN A 562 5.99 12.68 -9.70
C ASN A 562 6.51 13.38 -10.95
N ASN A 563 6.90 14.65 -10.80
CA ASN A 563 7.46 15.45 -11.89
C ASN A 563 8.94 15.09 -12.19
N THR A 564 9.61 14.32 -11.32
CA THR A 564 10.92 13.74 -11.61
C THR A 564 10.77 12.69 -12.70
N LYS A 565 11.51 12.86 -13.79
CA LYS A 565 11.40 11.99 -14.96
C LYS A 565 12.20 10.70 -14.76
N SER A 566 11.61 9.59 -15.19
CA SER A 566 12.25 8.27 -15.20
C SER A 566 11.64 7.40 -16.32
N LYS A 567 12.33 6.35 -16.74
CA LYS A 567 11.78 5.37 -17.71
C LYS A 567 10.67 4.50 -17.13
N LEU A 568 10.76 4.15 -15.85
CA LEU A 568 9.84 3.23 -15.15
C LEU A 568 9.15 3.89 -13.95
N PHE A 569 9.83 4.10 -12.82
CA PHE A 569 9.31 4.87 -11.68
C PHE A 569 10.42 5.68 -11.02
#